data_AF-A0A661D7K5-F1
#
_entry.id   AF-A0A661D7K5-F1
#
_cell.length_a   1.000
_cell.length_b   1.000
_cell.length_c   1.000
_cell.angle_alpha   90.00
_cell.angle_beta   90.00
_cell.angle_gamma   90.00
#
_symmetry.space_group_name_H-M   'P 1'
#
loop_
_entity.id
_entity.type
_entity.pdbx_description
1 polymer ?
#
loop_
_entity_poly.entity_id
_entity_poly.type
_entity_poly.pdbx_seq_one_letter_code
_entity_poly.pdbx_strand_id
1 'polypeptide(L)'
;MLISKEHLPEIEDKIQEIEALLETKDDASFGGDSILPDQCDITTFGAALKVDGLVRRLNSGEILMPPLPRNYVWTLEQASRFIESLLLGFPVPGIFLARESDSGKLLVIDGQQRLKTLQFFYAGYFNLQNDETEPQVFSLSMVQRQLNGKTYQTLQEIKKWHLDKTTIHATIVKQDFPRYDDTTLCHIFERLNSGGKHLTPQEIRATLYHGNLMDFIKKLNQLPNWRNLFGKPSVSLKDQELILRFLAFYFDDDEYAPPMKEFLNQFAHQNRQLYDEFFAKAERAFSNAIDVIWQNVGASAFRLKQKKLLNTAMFDSVMVGLARAMENPAFDHSQVKTAYDELLNDEAYMAAISNSTSSESRVAIRIEKATEKFKQASAAD
;
A
#
# COMPACT_ATOMS: atom_id res chain seq x y z
N MET A 1 -7.80 -25.92 31.44
CA MET A 1 -8.67 -26.02 30.26
C MET A 1 -7.78 -25.69 29.07
N LEU A 2 -7.32 -26.71 28.35
CA LEU A 2 -6.35 -26.59 27.25
C LEU A 2 -7.10 -26.08 26.02
N ILE A 3 -6.80 -24.86 25.58
CA ILE A 3 -7.24 -24.36 24.27
C ILE A 3 -6.45 -25.17 23.22
N SER A 4 -7.16 -25.89 22.34
CA SER A 4 -6.50 -26.69 21.30
C SER A 4 -5.72 -25.76 20.36
N LYS A 5 -4.54 -26.20 19.93
CA LYS A 5 -3.65 -25.46 19.01
C LYS A 5 -4.27 -25.18 17.63
N GLU A 6 -5.45 -25.71 17.34
CA GLU A 6 -6.14 -25.58 16.05
C GLU A 6 -6.90 -24.25 15.88
N HIS A 7 -7.10 -23.46 16.94
CA HIS A 7 -7.84 -22.19 16.87
C HIS A 7 -6.98 -20.93 17.03
N LEU A 8 -5.66 -21.06 17.16
CA LEU A 8 -4.76 -19.89 17.27
C LEU A 8 -4.76 -18.98 16.03
N PRO A 9 -4.76 -19.49 14.78
CA PRO A 9 -4.75 -18.64 13.59
C PRO A 9 -6.03 -17.79 13.46
N GLU A 10 -7.20 -18.38 13.70
CA GLU A 10 -8.47 -17.65 13.66
C GLU A 10 -8.60 -16.59 14.76
N ILE A 11 -7.96 -16.81 15.91
CA ILE A 11 -7.93 -15.83 16.99
C ILE A 11 -6.94 -14.71 16.66
N GLU A 12 -5.78 -15.01 16.09
CA GLU A 12 -4.83 -14.00 15.64
C GLU A 12 -5.39 -13.14 14.50
N ASP A 13 -6.07 -13.74 13.52
CA ASP A 13 -6.74 -13.04 12.43
C ASP A 13 -7.86 -12.12 12.95
N LYS A 14 -8.66 -12.59 13.92
CA LYS A 14 -9.69 -11.77 14.57
C LYS A 14 -9.10 -10.65 15.43
N ILE A 15 -7.97 -10.89 16.09
CA ILE A 15 -7.27 -9.83 16.84
C ILE A 15 -6.70 -8.78 15.89
N GLN A 16 -6.10 -9.17 14.76
CA GLN A 16 -5.64 -8.24 13.74
C GLN A 16 -6.79 -7.47 13.09
N GLU A 17 -7.94 -8.11 12.87
CA GLU A 17 -9.13 -7.46 12.34
C GLU A 17 -9.71 -6.47 13.36
N ILE A 18 -9.70 -6.80 14.65
CA ILE A 18 -10.10 -5.90 15.74
C ILE A 18 -9.10 -4.76 15.94
N GLU A 19 -7.79 -5.02 15.86
CA GLU A 19 -6.74 -4.00 15.92
C GLU A 19 -6.86 -3.03 14.73
N ALA A 20 -7.08 -3.53 13.52
CA ALA A 20 -7.39 -2.70 12.36
C ALA A 20 -8.68 -1.87 12.55
N LEU A 21 -9.72 -2.43 13.16
CA LEU A 21 -10.99 -1.75 13.47
C LEU A 21 -10.89 -0.76 14.66
N LEU A 22 -9.91 -0.90 15.54
CA LEU A 22 -9.63 0.03 16.63
C LEU A 22 -8.71 1.16 16.20
N GLU A 23 -7.78 0.88 15.27
CA GLU A 23 -6.91 1.88 14.66
C GLU A 23 -7.66 2.87 13.76
N THR A 24 -8.80 2.47 13.17
CA THR A 24 -9.67 3.38 12.42
C THR A 24 -10.42 4.39 13.31
N LYS A 25 -10.44 4.21 14.63
CA LYS A 25 -11.10 5.15 15.56
C LYS A 25 -10.21 6.29 16.05
N ASP A 26 -8.89 6.11 16.12
CA ASP A 26 -7.95 7.16 16.53
C ASP A 26 -7.53 8.06 15.36
N ASP A 27 -7.71 7.61 14.11
CA ASP A 27 -7.65 8.46 12.91
C ASP A 27 -9.08 8.83 12.48
N ALA A 28 -9.61 9.91 13.06
CA ALA A 28 -10.79 10.62 12.57
C ALA A 28 -10.62 11.19 11.12
N SER A 29 -9.62 10.72 10.36
CA SER A 29 -9.46 10.96 8.92
C SER A 29 -10.06 9.84 8.04
N PHE A 30 -10.54 8.72 8.62
CA PHE A 30 -11.24 7.69 7.85
C PHE A 30 -12.68 8.08 7.44
N GLY A 31 -13.17 9.24 7.90
CA GLY A 31 -14.54 9.71 7.67
C GLY A 31 -14.64 11.04 6.93
N GLY A 32 -13.58 11.51 6.28
CA GLY A 32 -13.73 12.54 5.26
C GLY A 32 -14.15 11.86 3.98
N ASP A 33 -15.43 11.96 3.60
CA ASP A 33 -15.82 11.84 2.20
C ASP A 33 -14.83 12.69 1.42
N SER A 34 -13.88 12.05 0.73
CA SER A 34 -12.87 12.78 0.01
C SER A 34 -13.59 13.46 -1.14
N ILE A 35 -13.88 14.74 -0.95
CA ILE A 35 -14.54 15.60 -1.93
C ILE A 35 -13.69 15.48 -3.19
N LEU A 36 -14.32 15.12 -4.30
CA LEU A 36 -13.60 15.07 -5.56
C LEU A 36 -13.00 16.47 -5.82
N PRO A 37 -11.83 16.55 -6.49
CA PRO A 37 -11.33 17.83 -6.96
C PRO A 37 -12.42 18.56 -7.76
N ASP A 38 -12.47 19.88 -7.62
CA ASP A 38 -13.49 20.74 -8.28
C ASP A 38 -13.52 20.55 -9.81
N GLN A 39 -12.42 20.08 -10.41
CA GLN A 39 -12.32 19.69 -11.80
C GLN A 39 -11.70 18.31 -11.94
N CYS A 40 -12.48 17.37 -12.46
CA CYS A 40 -12.09 15.99 -12.68
C CYS A 40 -12.66 15.52 -14.02
N ASP A 41 -11.78 15.35 -15.00
CA ASP A 41 -12.16 14.87 -16.33
C ASP A 41 -11.57 13.48 -16.57
N ILE A 42 -12.44 12.54 -16.92
CA ILE A 42 -12.06 11.18 -17.30
C ILE A 42 -12.71 10.80 -18.62
N THR A 43 -11.98 10.03 -19.42
CA THR A 43 -12.56 9.31 -20.54
C THR A 43 -12.63 7.83 -20.20
N THR A 44 -13.80 7.23 -20.44
CA THR A 44 -14.03 5.80 -20.25
C THR A 44 -14.33 5.13 -21.59
N PHE A 45 -13.76 3.95 -21.80
CA PHE A 45 -13.98 3.16 -23.01
C PHE A 45 -14.27 1.71 -22.63
N GLY A 46 -15.32 1.14 -23.20
CA GLY A 46 -15.61 -0.29 -23.09
C GLY A 46 -14.84 -1.08 -24.15
N ALA A 47 -14.26 -2.22 -23.76
CA ALA A 47 -13.61 -3.16 -24.66
C ALA A 47 -14.01 -4.60 -24.36
N ALA A 48 -14.17 -5.43 -25.38
CA ALA A 48 -14.28 -6.89 -25.22
C ALA A 48 -12.94 -7.52 -25.56
N LEU A 49 -12.18 -7.94 -24.54
CA LEU A 49 -10.82 -8.43 -24.70
C LEU A 49 -10.81 -9.96 -24.69
N LYS A 50 -10.23 -10.58 -25.72
CA LYS A 50 -10.08 -12.04 -25.80
C LYS A 50 -9.16 -12.55 -24.69
N VAL A 51 -9.46 -13.72 -24.15
CA VAL A 51 -8.69 -14.34 -23.05
C VAL A 51 -7.23 -14.58 -23.46
N ASP A 52 -6.99 -15.11 -24.66
CA ASP A 52 -5.62 -15.33 -25.18
C ASP A 52 -4.82 -14.02 -25.23
N GLY A 53 -5.46 -12.96 -25.72
CA GLY A 53 -4.92 -11.61 -25.78
C GLY A 53 -4.64 -11.03 -24.40
N LEU A 54 -5.53 -11.23 -23.42
CA LEU A 54 -5.30 -10.79 -22.04
C LEU A 54 -4.07 -11.46 -21.44
N VAL A 55 -3.96 -12.79 -21.53
CA VAL A 55 -2.81 -13.54 -20.99
C VAL A 55 -1.51 -13.09 -21.65
N ARG A 56 -1.50 -12.96 -22.99
CA ARG A 56 -0.33 -12.48 -23.73
C ARG A 56 0.11 -11.09 -23.28
N ARG A 57 -0.83 -10.16 -23.13
CA ARG A 57 -0.56 -8.76 -22.75
C ARG A 57 -0.12 -8.61 -21.29
N LEU A 58 -0.61 -9.48 -20.40
CA LEU A 58 -0.11 -9.59 -19.04
C LEU A 58 1.33 -10.10 -19.02
N ASN A 59 1.64 -11.12 -19.81
CA ASN A 59 2.97 -11.71 -19.87
C ASN A 59 4.00 -10.78 -20.55
N SER A 60 3.58 -9.94 -21.51
CA SER A 60 4.44 -8.96 -22.17
C SER A 60 4.62 -7.67 -21.36
N GLY A 61 3.87 -7.47 -20.28
CA GLY A 61 3.89 -6.23 -19.48
C GLY A 61 3.19 -5.04 -20.13
N GLU A 62 2.33 -5.27 -21.14
CA GLU A 62 1.43 -4.25 -21.70
C GLU A 62 0.25 -3.97 -20.75
N ILE A 63 -0.22 -5.01 -20.05
CA ILE A 63 -1.14 -4.88 -18.92
C ILE A 63 -0.31 -5.11 -17.66
N LEU A 64 -0.19 -4.08 -16.83
CA LEU A 64 0.54 -4.12 -15.58
C LEU A 64 -0.38 -4.65 -14.49
N MET A 65 0.05 -5.74 -13.86
CA MET A 65 -0.57 -6.25 -12.66
C MET A 65 0.30 -5.83 -11.47
N PRO A 66 -0.13 -4.80 -10.72
CA PRO A 66 0.62 -4.34 -9.56
C PRO A 66 0.67 -5.45 -8.50
N PRO A 67 1.64 -5.41 -7.58
CA PRO A 67 1.69 -6.34 -6.47
C PRO A 67 0.35 -6.31 -5.73
N LEU A 68 -0.29 -7.47 -5.65
CA LEU A 68 -1.53 -7.66 -4.93
C LEU A 68 -1.33 -7.17 -3.48
N PRO A 69 -2.06 -6.13 -3.01
CA PRO A 69 -1.91 -5.65 -1.63
C PRO A 69 -2.21 -6.76 -0.62
N ARG A 70 -3.08 -7.70 -1.02
CA ARG A 70 -3.40 -8.94 -0.33
C ARG A 70 -3.18 -10.04 -1.36
N ASN A 71 -2.26 -10.97 -1.09
CA ASN A 71 -1.88 -12.10 -1.94
C ASN A 71 -3.06 -12.76 -2.69
N TYR A 72 -2.80 -13.56 -3.72
CA TYR A 72 -3.86 -14.29 -4.41
C TYR A 72 -4.66 -15.17 -3.42
N VAL A 73 -5.95 -14.87 -3.24
CA VAL A 73 -6.79 -15.45 -2.18
C VAL A 73 -7.78 -16.50 -2.67
N TRP A 74 -7.96 -16.62 -3.99
CA TRP A 74 -8.87 -17.63 -4.52
C TRP A 74 -8.31 -19.03 -4.29
N THR A 75 -9.15 -19.94 -3.79
CA THR A 75 -8.80 -21.37 -3.76
C THR A 75 -8.73 -21.94 -5.18
N LEU A 76 -8.08 -23.09 -5.35
CA LEU A 76 -8.06 -23.79 -6.63
C LEU A 76 -9.48 -24.06 -7.15
N GLU A 77 -10.45 -24.33 -6.27
CA GLU A 77 -11.85 -24.55 -6.62
C GLU A 77 -12.51 -23.28 -7.17
N GLN A 78 -12.33 -22.14 -6.51
CA GLN A 78 -12.87 -20.85 -6.98
C GLN A 78 -12.27 -20.47 -8.34
N ALA A 79 -10.96 -20.65 -8.48
CA ALA A 79 -10.23 -20.45 -9.73
C ALA A 79 -10.74 -21.41 -10.84
N SER A 80 -10.99 -22.67 -10.50
CA SER A 80 -11.51 -23.67 -11.44
C SER A 80 -12.91 -23.35 -11.92
N ARG A 81 -13.81 -22.91 -11.03
CA ARG A 81 -15.17 -22.48 -11.40
C ARG A 81 -15.17 -21.26 -12.32
N PHE A 82 -14.23 -20.34 -12.12
CA PHE A 82 -14.06 -19.20 -13.04
C PHE A 82 -13.64 -19.65 -14.44
N ILE A 83 -12.64 -20.54 -14.55
CA ILE A 83 -12.25 -21.12 -15.85
C ILE A 83 -13.38 -21.92 -16.49
N GLU A 84 -14.10 -22.72 -15.72
CA GLU A 84 -15.30 -23.44 -16.18
C GLU A 84 -16.34 -22.49 -16.75
N SER A 85 -16.64 -21.38 -16.07
CA SER A 85 -17.59 -20.38 -16.55
C SER A 85 -17.22 -19.87 -17.95
N LEU A 86 -15.93 -19.58 -18.18
CA LEU A 86 -15.42 -19.17 -19.49
C LEU A 86 -15.50 -20.27 -20.56
N LEU A 87 -15.25 -21.53 -20.17
CA LEU A 87 -15.34 -22.71 -21.05
C LEU A 87 -16.77 -23.09 -21.43
N LEU A 88 -17.74 -22.67 -20.62
CA LEU A 88 -19.18 -22.88 -20.84
C LEU A 88 -19.86 -21.67 -21.50
N GLY A 89 -19.15 -20.54 -21.63
CA GLY A 89 -19.70 -19.31 -22.20
C GLY A 89 -20.64 -18.56 -21.26
N PHE A 90 -20.55 -18.81 -19.94
CA PHE A 90 -21.30 -18.02 -18.96
C PHE A 90 -20.72 -16.62 -18.83
N PRO A 91 -21.58 -15.60 -18.59
CA PRO A 91 -21.10 -14.26 -18.34
C PRO A 91 -20.29 -14.22 -17.04
N VAL A 92 -19.13 -13.58 -17.09
CA VAL A 92 -18.29 -13.31 -15.92
C VAL A 92 -18.25 -11.80 -15.66
N PRO A 93 -18.01 -11.37 -14.41
CA PRO A 93 -17.80 -9.95 -14.14
C PRO A 93 -16.69 -9.38 -15.02
N GLY A 94 -16.84 -8.12 -15.44
CA GLY A 94 -15.83 -7.41 -16.24
C GLY A 94 -14.66 -6.88 -15.40
N ILE A 95 -13.56 -6.54 -16.06
CA ILE A 95 -12.35 -5.99 -15.41
C ILE A 95 -12.29 -4.47 -15.55
N PHE A 96 -11.59 -3.80 -14.64
CA PHE A 96 -11.31 -2.36 -14.76
C PHE A 96 -9.82 -2.12 -14.93
N LEU A 97 -9.47 -1.31 -15.92
CA LEU A 97 -8.10 -0.95 -16.25
C LEU A 97 -7.93 0.57 -16.23
N ALA A 98 -6.88 1.07 -15.62
CA ALA A 98 -6.42 2.46 -15.78
C ALA A 98 -5.42 2.51 -16.93
N ARG A 99 -5.55 3.49 -17.83
CA ARG A 99 -4.50 3.77 -18.80
C ARG A 99 -3.54 4.79 -18.21
N GLU A 100 -2.28 4.39 -18.06
CA GLU A 100 -1.22 5.28 -17.60
C GLU A 100 -0.96 6.39 -18.63
N SER A 101 -0.86 7.63 -18.16
CA SER A 101 -0.68 8.82 -19.02
C SER A 101 0.71 8.87 -19.66
N ASP A 102 1.74 8.42 -18.94
CA ASP A 102 3.15 8.46 -19.34
C ASP A 102 3.53 7.30 -20.28
N SER A 103 3.23 6.06 -19.89
CA SER A 103 3.65 4.85 -20.60
C SER A 103 2.63 4.36 -21.63
N GLY A 104 1.36 4.76 -21.47
CA GLY A 104 0.23 4.23 -22.24
C GLY A 104 -0.16 2.78 -21.89
N LYS A 105 0.53 2.15 -20.93
CA LYS A 105 0.23 0.79 -20.45
C LYS A 105 -1.11 0.78 -19.69
N LEU A 106 -1.66 -0.42 -19.53
CA LEU A 106 -2.92 -0.62 -18.82
C LEU A 106 -2.67 -1.21 -17.43
N LEU A 107 -2.92 -0.44 -16.39
CA LEU A 107 -2.84 -0.89 -15.01
C LEU A 107 -4.15 -1.57 -14.59
N VAL A 108 -4.07 -2.75 -13.99
CA VAL A 108 -5.25 -3.45 -13.45
C VAL A 108 -5.72 -2.77 -12.17
N ILE A 109 -6.95 -2.25 -12.20
CA ILE A 109 -7.65 -1.68 -11.03
C ILE A 109 -8.47 -2.79 -10.36
N ASP A 110 -9.39 -3.42 -11.11
CA ASP A 110 -10.21 -4.54 -10.65
C ASP A 110 -10.06 -5.75 -11.57
N GLY A 111 -10.23 -6.95 -11.00
CA GLY A 111 -10.14 -8.22 -11.70
C GLY A 111 -8.79 -8.94 -11.56
N GLN A 112 -7.95 -8.52 -10.63
CA GLN A 112 -6.62 -9.10 -10.40
C GLN A 112 -6.66 -10.62 -10.19
N GLN A 113 -7.58 -11.13 -9.36
CA GLN A 113 -7.73 -12.58 -9.12
C GLN A 113 -8.08 -13.32 -10.42
N ARG A 114 -9.06 -12.81 -11.20
CA ARG A 114 -9.47 -13.38 -12.49
C ARG A 114 -8.31 -13.41 -13.49
N LEU A 115 -7.58 -12.32 -13.62
CA LEU A 115 -6.45 -12.21 -14.54
C LEU A 115 -5.28 -13.11 -14.11
N LYS A 116 -4.98 -13.22 -12.82
CA LYS A 116 -4.00 -14.17 -12.28
C LYS A 116 -4.42 -15.62 -12.52
N THR A 117 -5.69 -15.96 -12.30
CA THR A 117 -6.21 -17.29 -12.60
C THR A 117 -5.97 -17.67 -14.05
N LEU A 118 -6.20 -16.75 -15.00
CA LEU A 118 -5.89 -16.98 -16.42
C LEU A 118 -4.40 -17.22 -16.65
N GLN A 119 -3.52 -16.38 -16.10
CA GLN A 119 -2.07 -16.59 -16.22
C GLN A 119 -1.65 -17.96 -15.67
N PHE A 120 -2.13 -18.32 -14.48
CA PHE A 120 -1.82 -19.60 -13.83
C PHE A 120 -2.30 -20.79 -14.66
N PHE A 121 -3.54 -20.76 -15.16
CA PHE A 121 -4.08 -21.86 -15.93
C PHE A 121 -3.33 -22.08 -17.25
N TYR A 122 -2.96 -20.99 -17.94
CA TYR A 122 -2.17 -21.06 -19.17
C TYR A 122 -0.71 -21.48 -18.91
N ALA A 123 -0.12 -21.03 -17.80
CA ALA A 123 1.22 -21.43 -17.37
C ALA A 123 1.27 -22.91 -16.92
N GLY A 124 0.14 -23.46 -16.47
CA GLY A 124 0.00 -24.85 -16.02
C GLY A 124 0.19 -25.06 -14.52
N TYR A 125 0.54 -24.01 -13.77
CA TYR A 125 0.80 -24.07 -12.34
C TYR A 125 -0.06 -23.06 -11.59
N PHE A 126 -0.63 -23.49 -10.46
CA PHE A 126 -1.50 -22.70 -9.62
C PHE A 126 -0.69 -21.97 -8.56
N ASN A 127 -0.88 -20.65 -8.49
CA ASN A 127 -0.39 -19.80 -7.39
C ASN A 127 1.08 -20.04 -6.99
N LEU A 128 1.99 -20.03 -7.97
CA LEU A 128 3.43 -20.13 -7.75
C LEU A 128 3.90 -19.07 -6.73
N GLN A 129 4.04 -19.46 -5.47
CA GLN A 129 4.73 -18.64 -4.48
C GLN A 129 6.23 -18.93 -4.55
N ASN A 130 7.05 -17.91 -4.33
CA ASN A 130 8.50 -17.97 -4.59
C ASN A 130 9.29 -18.98 -3.74
N ASP A 131 8.65 -19.70 -2.80
CA ASP A 131 9.30 -20.63 -1.87
C ASP A 131 8.76 -22.08 -1.92
N GLU A 132 7.87 -22.42 -2.84
CA GLU A 132 7.38 -23.82 -2.96
C GLU A 132 8.36 -24.69 -3.76
N THR A 133 8.88 -25.75 -3.14
CA THR A 133 9.82 -26.69 -3.77
C THR A 133 9.19 -27.52 -4.90
N GLU A 134 7.86 -27.63 -4.92
CA GLU A 134 7.12 -28.26 -6.01
C GLU A 134 5.87 -27.44 -6.34
N PRO A 135 5.78 -26.86 -7.55
CA PRO A 135 4.65 -26.03 -7.91
C PRO A 135 3.37 -26.85 -8.10
N GLN A 136 2.29 -26.46 -7.43
CA GLN A 136 0.99 -27.12 -7.60
C GLN A 136 0.53 -27.02 -9.07
N VAL A 137 0.27 -28.15 -9.73
CA VAL A 137 -0.29 -28.16 -11.08
C VAL A 137 -1.72 -27.60 -11.07
N PHE A 138 -2.01 -26.68 -11.99
CA PHE A 138 -3.37 -26.17 -12.17
C PHE A 138 -4.20 -27.15 -12.99
N SER A 139 -4.75 -28.15 -12.33
CA SER A 139 -5.84 -28.99 -12.85
C SER A 139 -7.19 -28.51 -12.30
N LEU A 140 -8.20 -28.40 -13.17
CA LEU A 140 -9.54 -27.99 -12.76
C LEU A 140 -10.11 -28.95 -11.70
N SER A 141 -10.63 -28.41 -10.61
CA SER A 141 -11.20 -29.18 -9.49
C SER A 141 -12.61 -28.69 -9.16
N MET A 142 -13.48 -29.61 -8.73
CA MET A 142 -14.86 -29.33 -8.31
C MET A 142 -15.70 -28.65 -9.41
N VAL A 143 -15.50 -29.09 -10.65
CA VAL A 143 -16.19 -28.65 -11.88
C VAL A 143 -16.89 -29.84 -12.56
N GLN A 144 -17.57 -29.60 -13.68
CA GLN A 144 -18.22 -30.65 -14.47
C GLN A 144 -17.28 -31.81 -14.79
N ARG A 145 -17.82 -33.03 -14.76
CA ARG A 145 -17.07 -34.30 -14.81
C ARG A 145 -16.07 -34.38 -15.97
N GLN A 146 -16.44 -33.87 -17.14
CA GLN A 146 -15.61 -33.89 -18.35
C GLN A 146 -14.46 -32.85 -18.33
N LEU A 147 -14.54 -31.84 -17.47
CA LEU A 147 -13.51 -30.81 -17.28
C LEU A 147 -12.65 -31.08 -16.04
N ASN A 148 -13.16 -31.83 -15.07
CA ASN A 148 -12.46 -32.12 -13.82
C ASN A 148 -11.14 -32.87 -14.09
N GLY A 149 -10.06 -32.43 -13.43
CA GLY A 149 -8.70 -32.92 -13.62
C GLY A 149 -8.00 -32.41 -14.88
N LYS A 150 -8.67 -31.63 -15.75
CA LYS A 150 -8.04 -31.09 -16.96
C LYS A 150 -7.18 -29.87 -16.64
N THR A 151 -6.03 -29.80 -17.29
CA THR A 151 -5.13 -28.65 -17.36
C THR A 151 -5.33 -27.95 -18.71
N TYR A 152 -4.80 -26.74 -18.90
CA TYR A 152 -4.86 -26.08 -20.21
C TYR A 152 -4.30 -26.98 -21.32
N GLN A 153 -3.19 -27.67 -21.08
CA GLN A 153 -2.56 -28.56 -22.06
C GLN A 153 -3.39 -29.80 -22.42
N THR A 154 -4.13 -30.35 -21.45
CA THR A 154 -4.89 -31.61 -21.59
C THR A 154 -6.37 -31.41 -21.96
N LEU A 155 -6.82 -30.16 -22.09
CA LEU A 155 -8.12 -29.83 -22.68
C LEU A 155 -8.21 -30.32 -24.13
N GLN A 156 -9.42 -30.62 -24.58
CA GLN A 156 -9.66 -30.85 -26.01
C GLN A 156 -9.39 -29.56 -26.81
N GLU A 157 -8.85 -29.69 -28.02
CA GLU A 157 -8.49 -28.53 -28.85
C GLU A 157 -9.66 -27.57 -29.08
N ILE A 158 -10.88 -28.10 -29.27
CA ILE A 158 -12.09 -27.27 -29.41
C ILE A 158 -12.38 -26.43 -28.14
N LYS A 159 -12.07 -26.96 -26.95
CA LYS A 159 -12.26 -26.27 -25.68
C LYS A 159 -11.17 -25.21 -25.44
N LYS A 160 -9.91 -25.49 -25.83
CA LYS A 160 -8.84 -24.48 -25.84
C LYS A 160 -9.20 -23.34 -26.77
N TRP A 161 -9.57 -23.66 -28.01
CA TRP A 161 -10.00 -22.67 -29.00
C TRP A 161 -11.17 -21.83 -28.48
N HIS A 162 -12.17 -22.44 -27.86
CA HIS A 162 -13.28 -21.70 -27.25
C HIS A 162 -12.80 -20.75 -26.15
N LEU A 163 -12.01 -21.25 -25.19
CA LEU A 163 -11.47 -20.43 -24.10
C LEU A 163 -10.66 -19.24 -24.64
N ASP A 164 -9.78 -19.48 -25.60
CA ASP A 164 -8.93 -18.46 -26.21
C ASP A 164 -9.77 -17.35 -26.87
N LYS A 165 -10.93 -17.71 -27.47
CA LYS A 165 -11.81 -16.76 -28.17
C LYS A 165 -12.92 -16.16 -27.32
N THR A 166 -13.18 -16.70 -26.12
CA THR A 166 -14.03 -16.05 -25.13
C THR A 166 -13.49 -14.65 -24.82
N THR A 167 -14.39 -13.69 -24.65
CA THR A 167 -14.03 -12.30 -24.31
C THR A 167 -14.44 -11.97 -22.88
N ILE A 168 -13.61 -11.20 -22.20
CA ILE A 168 -13.96 -10.55 -20.93
C ILE A 168 -14.16 -9.06 -21.22
N HIS A 169 -15.28 -8.52 -20.74
CA HIS A 169 -15.55 -7.09 -20.84
C HIS A 169 -14.60 -6.32 -19.93
N ALA A 170 -14.00 -5.25 -20.46
CA ALA A 170 -13.09 -4.37 -19.76
C ALA A 170 -13.60 -2.93 -19.86
N THR A 171 -13.61 -2.24 -18.73
CA THR A 171 -13.77 -0.78 -18.68
C THR A 171 -12.39 -0.17 -18.55
N ILE A 172 -11.96 0.59 -19.55
CA ILE A 172 -10.69 1.29 -19.54
C ILE A 172 -10.95 2.74 -19.18
N VAL A 173 -10.35 3.19 -18.08
CA VAL A 173 -10.42 4.56 -17.59
C VAL A 173 -9.12 5.27 -17.91
N LYS A 174 -9.20 6.47 -18.46
CA LYS A 174 -8.08 7.37 -18.61
C LYS A 174 -8.43 8.68 -17.92
N GLN A 175 -7.54 9.17 -17.07
CA GLN A 175 -7.65 10.51 -16.50
C GLN A 175 -7.15 11.53 -17.53
N ASP A 176 -7.97 12.52 -17.84
CA ASP A 176 -7.62 13.61 -18.77
C ASP A 176 -7.24 14.89 -18.03
N PHE A 177 -7.84 15.12 -16.85
CA PHE A 177 -7.50 16.20 -15.93
C PHE A 177 -7.76 15.80 -14.45
N PRO A 178 -6.87 16.17 -13.50
CA PRO A 178 -5.55 16.79 -13.69
C PRO A 178 -4.60 15.89 -14.48
N ARG A 179 -3.61 16.48 -15.18
CA ARG A 179 -2.63 15.70 -15.95
C ARG A 179 -1.40 15.27 -15.16
N TYR A 180 -1.14 15.93 -14.04
CA TYR A 180 0.08 15.80 -13.25
C TYR A 180 -0.19 15.21 -11.85
N ASP A 181 -1.37 14.62 -11.66
CA ASP A 181 -1.67 13.75 -10.53
C ASP A 181 -2.51 12.57 -11.00
N ASP A 182 -2.62 11.52 -10.18
CA ASP A 182 -3.55 10.40 -10.39
C ASP A 182 -4.65 10.38 -9.31
N THR A 183 -4.95 11.53 -8.70
CA THR A 183 -5.86 11.65 -7.56
C THR A 183 -7.26 11.16 -7.93
N THR A 184 -7.73 11.50 -9.13
CA THR A 184 -9.01 11.00 -9.67
C THR A 184 -9.02 9.49 -9.83
N LEU A 185 -7.93 8.88 -10.33
CA LEU A 185 -7.82 7.42 -10.42
C LEU A 185 -7.85 6.76 -9.02
N CYS A 186 -7.23 7.37 -8.00
CA CYS A 186 -7.34 6.91 -6.61
C CYS A 186 -8.80 6.86 -6.15
N HIS A 187 -9.57 7.92 -6.38
CA HIS A 187 -10.98 7.96 -6.00
C HIS A 187 -11.84 6.95 -6.77
N ILE A 188 -11.56 6.73 -8.06
CA ILE A 188 -12.25 5.70 -8.85
C ILE A 188 -11.96 4.33 -8.25
N PHE A 189 -10.71 4.08 -7.90
CA PHE A 189 -10.30 2.80 -7.33
C PHE A 189 -10.97 2.56 -5.97
N GLU A 190 -11.07 3.57 -5.11
CA GLU A 190 -11.79 3.49 -3.84
C GLU A 190 -13.28 3.16 -4.02
N ARG A 191 -13.95 3.87 -4.92
CA ARG A 191 -15.39 3.67 -5.20
C ARG A 191 -15.67 2.29 -5.79
N LEU A 192 -14.80 1.79 -6.66
CA LEU A 192 -14.93 0.43 -7.21
C LEU A 192 -14.76 -0.65 -6.14
N ASN A 193 -13.89 -0.44 -5.15
CA ASN A 193 -13.69 -1.39 -4.05
C ASN A 193 -14.67 -1.21 -2.89
N SER A 194 -15.64 -0.29 -3.00
CA SER A 194 -16.54 0.04 -1.89
C SER A 194 -17.62 -1.04 -1.61
N GLY A 195 -17.84 -1.98 -2.52
CA GLY A 195 -18.78 -3.08 -2.33
C GLY A 195 -18.23 -4.29 -1.57
N GLY A 196 -16.93 -4.29 -1.21
CA GLY A 196 -16.23 -5.39 -0.53
C GLY A 196 -15.33 -4.89 0.61
N LYS A 197 -14.33 -5.70 1.04
CA LYS A 197 -13.36 -5.26 2.05
C LYS A 197 -12.49 -4.13 1.50
N HIS A 198 -12.81 -2.90 1.86
CA HIS A 198 -12.14 -1.67 1.42
C HIS A 198 -10.61 -1.80 1.48
N LEU A 199 -9.95 -1.38 0.40
CA LEU A 199 -8.51 -1.15 0.41
C LEU A 199 -8.21 0.13 1.19
N THR A 200 -7.12 0.14 1.95
CA THR A 200 -6.64 1.36 2.59
C THR A 200 -6.05 2.32 1.56
N PRO A 201 -5.96 3.63 1.86
CA PRO A 201 -5.32 4.58 0.96
C PRO A 201 -3.91 4.14 0.56
N GLN A 202 -3.13 3.56 1.48
CA GLN A 202 -1.79 3.07 1.15
C GLN A 202 -1.80 1.82 0.27
N GLU A 203 -2.75 0.88 0.43
CA GLU A 203 -2.93 -0.25 -0.48
C GLU A 203 -3.23 0.25 -1.91
N ILE A 204 -4.04 1.30 -2.04
CA ILE A 204 -4.34 1.98 -3.31
C ILE A 204 -3.08 2.63 -3.89
N ARG A 205 -2.30 3.38 -3.10
CA ARG A 205 -1.06 4.01 -3.55
C ARG A 205 -0.04 2.99 -4.03
N ALA A 206 0.17 1.92 -3.27
CA ALA A 206 1.11 0.85 -3.65
C ALA A 206 0.74 0.18 -4.98
N THR A 207 -0.55 0.19 -5.32
CA THR A 207 -1.09 -0.32 -6.57
C THR A 207 -0.91 0.67 -7.73
N LEU A 208 -1.39 1.91 -7.56
CA LEU A 208 -1.41 2.94 -8.60
C LEU A 208 -0.01 3.48 -8.90
N TYR A 209 0.76 3.78 -7.85
CA TYR A 209 2.11 4.33 -7.95
C TYR A 209 3.19 3.24 -7.85
N HIS A 210 2.91 2.03 -8.34
CA HIS A 210 3.90 0.95 -8.36
C HIS A 210 5.17 1.41 -9.11
N GLY A 211 6.35 1.06 -8.57
CA GLY A 211 7.64 1.51 -9.07
C GLY A 211 8.70 1.60 -7.96
N ASN A 212 9.81 2.27 -8.28
CA ASN A 212 11.00 2.33 -7.43
C ASN A 212 10.71 2.87 -6.03
N LEU A 213 9.85 3.88 -5.91
CA LEU A 213 9.48 4.44 -4.59
C LEU A 213 8.81 3.39 -3.69
N MET A 214 7.85 2.63 -4.22
CA MET A 214 7.14 1.63 -3.42
C MET A 214 8.06 0.47 -3.04
N ASP A 215 8.98 0.07 -3.92
CA ASP A 215 9.97 -0.96 -3.60
C ASP A 215 11.01 -0.45 -2.58
N PHE A 216 11.39 0.82 -2.67
CA PHE A 216 12.24 1.48 -1.69
C PHE A 216 11.57 1.56 -0.31
N ILE A 217 10.28 1.94 -0.25
CA ILE A 217 9.51 1.94 1.01
C ILE A 217 9.44 0.54 1.60
N LYS A 218 9.20 -0.50 0.78
CA LYS A 218 9.24 -1.90 1.24
C LYS A 218 10.61 -2.27 1.81
N LYS A 219 11.70 -1.83 1.19
CA LYS A 219 13.08 -2.04 1.69
C LYS A 219 13.26 -1.41 3.07
N LEU A 220 12.92 -0.12 3.23
CA LEU A 220 12.98 0.57 4.53
C LEU A 220 12.09 -0.10 5.58
N ASN A 221 10.96 -0.65 5.15
CA ASN A 221 10.03 -1.37 6.01
C ASN A 221 10.61 -2.64 6.63
N GLN A 222 11.73 -3.16 6.13
CA GLN A 222 12.42 -4.33 6.70
C GLN A 222 13.51 -3.97 7.72
N LEU A 223 13.78 -2.68 7.97
CA LEU A 223 14.82 -2.27 8.91
C LEU A 223 14.53 -2.81 10.33
N PRO A 224 15.49 -3.49 11.00
CA PRO A 224 15.23 -4.15 12.28
C PRO A 224 14.70 -3.22 13.36
N ASN A 225 15.29 -2.03 13.52
CA ASN A 225 14.86 -1.08 14.55
C ASN A 225 13.49 -0.47 14.22
N TRP A 226 13.16 -0.30 12.94
CA TRP A 226 11.81 0.07 12.54
C TRP A 226 10.80 -1.04 12.87
N ARG A 227 11.13 -2.31 12.63
CA ARG A 227 10.30 -3.45 13.05
C ARG A 227 10.18 -3.58 14.56
N ASN A 228 11.22 -3.26 15.32
CA ASN A 228 11.15 -3.24 16.77
C ASN A 228 10.23 -2.13 17.30
N LEU A 229 10.22 -0.96 16.62
CA LEU A 229 9.39 0.18 16.99
C LEU A 229 7.93 0.02 16.57
N PHE A 230 7.68 -0.46 15.35
CA PHE A 230 6.34 -0.62 14.80
C PHE A 230 5.70 -1.96 15.20
N GLY A 231 6.43 -3.07 15.01
CA GLY A 231 5.97 -4.44 15.19
C GLY A 231 5.98 -5.25 13.88
N LYS A 232 5.06 -6.22 13.81
CA LYS A 232 4.86 -7.05 12.60
C LYS A 232 4.41 -6.19 11.41
N PRO A 233 4.72 -6.56 10.16
CA PRO A 233 4.21 -5.89 8.99
C PRO A 233 2.68 -5.77 9.00
N SER A 234 2.18 -4.59 8.67
CA SER A 234 0.74 -4.30 8.72
C SER A 234 0.04 -4.80 7.46
N VAL A 235 -1.09 -5.51 7.62
CA VAL A 235 -1.93 -5.94 6.50
C VAL A 235 -2.49 -4.75 5.72
N SER A 236 -2.78 -3.63 6.42
CA SER A 236 -3.27 -2.39 5.82
C SER A 236 -2.16 -1.50 5.26
N LEU A 237 -0.90 -1.96 5.30
CA LEU A 237 0.30 -1.21 4.91
C LEU A 237 0.51 0.09 5.68
N LYS A 238 -0.04 0.21 6.90
CA LYS A 238 0.11 1.41 7.73
C LYS A 238 1.57 1.72 8.06
N ASP A 239 2.38 0.68 8.27
CA ASP A 239 3.82 0.81 8.44
C ASP A 239 4.51 1.46 7.24
N GLN A 240 4.12 1.05 6.03
CA GLN A 240 4.63 1.65 4.79
C GLN A 240 4.10 3.07 4.59
N GLU A 241 2.86 3.36 5.01
CA GLU A 241 2.31 4.72 4.98
C GLU A 241 3.10 5.65 5.91
N LEU A 242 3.47 5.21 7.12
CA LEU A 242 4.29 6.02 8.02
C LEU A 242 5.65 6.35 7.40
N ILE A 243 6.29 5.40 6.72
CA ILE A 243 7.53 5.67 5.97
C ILE A 243 7.27 6.69 4.86
N LEU A 244 6.20 6.53 4.08
CA LEU A 244 5.84 7.48 3.03
C LEU A 244 5.60 8.89 3.59
N ARG A 245 4.92 9.01 4.74
CA ARG A 245 4.70 10.28 5.43
C ARG A 245 5.99 10.93 5.89
N PHE A 246 6.91 10.15 6.46
CA PHE A 246 8.24 10.66 6.80
C PHE A 246 8.94 11.22 5.57
N LEU A 247 8.96 10.49 4.46
CA LEU A 247 9.61 10.95 3.23
C LEU A 247 8.95 12.24 2.73
N ALA A 248 7.62 12.26 2.64
CA ALA A 248 6.88 13.42 2.16
C ALA A 248 7.12 14.66 3.03
N PHE A 249 7.06 14.55 4.36
CA PHE A 249 7.34 15.68 5.24
C PHE A 249 8.82 16.05 5.33
N TYR A 250 9.74 15.11 5.17
CA TYR A 250 11.15 15.45 5.25
C TYR A 250 11.61 16.27 4.03
N PHE A 251 11.08 15.96 2.85
CA PHE A 251 11.43 16.62 1.59
C PHE A 251 10.53 17.80 1.23
N ASP A 252 9.22 17.71 1.47
CA ASP A 252 8.19 18.62 0.91
C ASP A 252 7.16 19.06 1.98
N ASP A 253 7.54 19.29 3.25
CA ASP A 253 6.58 19.73 4.28
C ASP A 253 6.03 21.15 4.06
N ASP A 254 6.79 22.00 3.37
CA ASP A 254 6.38 23.35 2.97
C ASP A 254 5.24 23.34 1.94
N GLU A 255 5.11 22.27 1.17
CA GLU A 255 4.04 22.04 0.20
C GLU A 255 2.81 21.34 0.84
N TYR A 256 2.83 21.06 2.15
CA TYR A 256 1.72 20.38 2.81
C TYR A 256 0.45 21.23 2.85
N ALA A 257 -0.60 20.74 2.20
CA ALA A 257 -1.97 21.19 2.39
C ALA A 257 -2.88 20.01 2.76
N PRO A 258 -3.85 20.19 3.67
CA PRO A 258 -4.88 19.18 3.88
C PRO A 258 -5.73 19.00 2.61
N PRO A 259 -6.19 17.77 2.31
CA PRO A 259 -6.09 16.58 3.14
C PRO A 259 -4.77 15.82 2.95
N MET A 260 -4.26 15.23 4.05
CA MET A 260 -3.07 14.35 4.07
C MET A 260 -3.05 13.30 2.95
N LYS A 261 -4.22 12.76 2.62
CA LYS A 261 -4.34 11.75 1.58
C LYS A 261 -3.85 12.25 0.22
N GLU A 262 -4.21 13.48 -0.15
CA GLU A 262 -3.84 14.11 -1.42
C GLU A 262 -2.36 14.48 -1.43
N PHE A 263 -1.85 15.05 -0.33
CA PHE A 263 -0.42 15.31 -0.15
C PHE A 263 0.43 14.06 -0.43
N LEU A 264 0.07 12.92 0.17
CA LEU A 264 0.79 11.66 -0.05
C LEU A 264 0.59 11.08 -1.46
N ASN A 265 -0.56 11.31 -2.10
CA ASN A 265 -0.79 10.89 -3.49
C ASN A 265 0.09 11.69 -4.45
N GLN A 266 0.17 13.01 -4.27
CA GLN A 266 1.01 13.91 -5.07
C GLN A 266 2.48 13.56 -4.90
N PHE A 267 2.95 13.40 -3.66
CA PHE A 267 4.31 12.97 -3.37
C PHE A 267 4.62 11.62 -4.06
N ALA A 268 3.74 10.63 -3.94
CA ALA A 268 3.96 9.31 -4.55
C ALA A 268 3.97 9.35 -6.08
N HIS A 269 3.12 10.18 -6.70
CA HIS A 269 3.10 10.38 -8.15
C HIS A 269 4.40 11.00 -8.66
N GLN A 270 4.80 12.14 -8.08
CA GLN A 270 5.99 12.90 -8.50
C GLN A 270 7.27 12.09 -8.31
N ASN A 271 7.32 11.28 -7.26
CA ASN A 271 8.50 10.52 -6.87
C ASN A 271 8.46 9.05 -7.30
N ARG A 272 7.56 8.67 -8.20
CA ARG A 272 7.36 7.27 -8.64
C ARG A 272 8.62 6.63 -9.24
N GLN A 273 9.37 7.40 -10.04
CA GLN A 273 10.53 6.96 -10.83
C GLN A 273 11.79 7.77 -10.49
N LEU A 274 12.17 7.81 -9.22
CA LEU A 274 13.36 8.56 -8.79
C LEU A 274 14.69 7.86 -9.07
N TYR A 275 15.75 8.66 -9.03
CA TYR A 275 17.15 8.30 -9.24
C TYR A 275 17.88 8.02 -7.92
N ASP A 276 19.00 7.29 -8.01
CA ASP A 276 19.72 6.70 -6.87
C ASP A 276 20.14 7.69 -5.76
N GLU A 277 20.46 8.94 -6.11
CA GLU A 277 20.90 9.95 -5.12
C GLU A 277 19.81 10.31 -4.11
N PHE A 278 18.56 10.44 -4.56
CA PHE A 278 17.44 10.70 -3.66
C PHE A 278 17.28 9.55 -2.68
N PHE A 279 17.27 8.31 -3.17
CA PHE A 279 17.10 7.13 -2.32
C PHE A 279 18.24 6.99 -1.31
N ALA A 280 19.47 7.31 -1.69
CA ALA A 280 20.61 7.31 -0.77
C ALA A 280 20.44 8.33 0.36
N LYS A 281 19.98 9.56 0.07
CA LYS A 281 19.71 10.58 1.09
C LYS A 281 18.54 10.16 1.99
N ALA A 282 17.44 9.72 1.39
CA ALA A 282 16.24 9.28 2.10
C ALA A 282 16.52 8.08 3.02
N GLU A 283 17.29 7.10 2.54
CA GLU A 283 17.65 5.91 3.31
C GLU A 283 18.48 6.30 4.51
N ARG A 284 19.52 7.12 4.32
CA ARG A 284 20.36 7.61 5.41
C ARG A 284 19.56 8.40 6.45
N ALA A 285 18.69 9.31 6.00
CA ALA A 285 17.87 10.11 6.89
C ALA A 285 16.93 9.24 7.73
N PHE A 286 16.23 8.29 7.10
CA PHE A 286 15.31 7.41 7.80
C PHE A 286 16.02 6.42 8.73
N SER A 287 17.03 5.70 8.22
CA SER A 287 17.73 4.66 9.00
C SER A 287 18.42 5.25 10.22
N ASN A 288 19.12 6.38 10.06
CA ASN A 288 19.83 7.01 11.16
C ASN A 288 18.87 7.53 12.23
N ALA A 289 17.78 8.18 11.83
CA ALA A 289 16.78 8.67 12.79
C ALA A 289 16.11 7.50 13.54
N ILE A 290 15.77 6.41 12.85
CA ILE A 290 15.22 5.18 13.47
C ILE A 290 16.21 4.55 14.45
N ASP A 291 17.49 4.45 14.09
CA ASP A 291 18.50 3.83 14.94
C ASP A 291 18.75 4.68 16.19
N VAL A 292 18.88 6.00 16.03
CA VAL A 292 19.11 6.92 17.14
C VAL A 292 17.92 6.99 18.10
N ILE A 293 16.69 7.05 17.58
CA ILE A 293 15.51 7.06 18.46
C ILE A 293 15.35 5.73 19.19
N TRP A 294 15.63 4.60 18.53
CA TRP A 294 15.61 3.29 19.17
C TRP A 294 16.66 3.18 20.28
N GLN A 295 17.90 3.61 20.04
CA GLN A 295 18.97 3.52 21.02
C GLN A 295 18.74 4.39 22.26
N ASN A 296 18.15 5.59 22.08
CA ASN A 296 18.01 6.57 23.17
C ASN A 296 16.64 6.53 23.87
N VAL A 297 15.56 6.20 23.16
CA VAL A 297 14.18 6.19 23.69
C VAL A 297 13.60 4.78 23.79
N GLY A 298 14.03 3.86 22.92
CA GLY A 298 13.62 2.46 22.92
C GLY A 298 12.17 2.23 22.52
N ALA A 299 11.60 1.11 22.96
CA ALA A 299 10.25 0.67 22.59
C ALA A 299 9.12 1.65 22.97
N SER A 300 9.39 2.60 23.87
CA SER A 300 8.44 3.64 24.27
C SER A 300 8.32 4.79 23.26
N ALA A 301 9.22 4.88 22.27
CA ALA A 301 9.18 5.93 21.27
C ALA A 301 7.86 5.94 20.52
N PHE A 302 7.39 7.15 20.21
CA PHE A 302 6.14 7.44 19.51
C PHE A 302 4.86 7.02 20.24
N ARG A 303 4.95 6.62 21.52
CA ARG A 303 3.81 6.18 22.33
C ARG A 303 3.62 7.13 23.50
N LEU A 304 2.38 7.58 23.68
CA LEU A 304 1.99 8.33 24.87
C LEU A 304 1.86 7.36 26.05
N LYS A 305 2.25 7.77 27.26
CA LYS A 305 2.32 6.91 28.47
C LYS A 305 1.06 6.08 28.77
N GLN A 306 -0.09 6.47 28.23
CA GLN A 306 -1.40 5.82 28.43
C GLN A 306 -1.84 4.95 27.25
N LYS A 307 -1.13 4.97 26.12
CA LYS A 307 -1.50 4.27 24.88
C LYS A 307 -0.41 3.29 24.45
N LYS A 308 -0.83 2.09 24.04
CA LYS A 308 0.06 1.08 23.43
C LYS A 308 0.37 1.35 21.96
N LEU A 309 -0.56 2.01 21.28
CA LEU A 309 -0.48 2.32 19.85
C LEU A 309 0.46 3.49 19.59
N LEU A 310 1.17 3.40 18.46
CA LEU A 310 2.01 4.47 17.94
C LEU A 310 1.14 5.66 17.53
N ASN A 311 1.51 6.87 17.98
CA ASN A 311 0.86 8.11 17.59
C ASN A 311 1.48 8.63 16.29
N THR A 312 0.72 8.59 15.19
CA THR A 312 1.16 8.98 13.85
C THR A 312 1.69 10.42 13.78
N ALA A 313 1.02 11.38 14.41
CA ALA A 313 1.45 12.79 14.38
C ALA A 313 2.78 13.00 15.14
N MET A 314 2.95 12.31 16.27
CA MET A 314 4.22 12.28 17.00
C MET A 314 5.31 11.63 16.16
N PHE A 315 5.01 10.52 15.48
CA PHE A 315 5.95 9.88 14.58
C PHE A 315 6.42 10.83 13.48
N ASP A 316 5.48 11.48 12.75
CA ASP A 316 5.80 12.43 11.67
C ASP A 316 6.81 13.48 12.16
N SER A 317 6.46 14.18 13.24
CA SER A 317 7.23 15.33 13.73
C SER A 317 8.56 14.95 14.36
N VAL A 318 8.59 13.90 15.20
CA VAL A 318 9.84 13.46 15.85
C VAL A 318 10.82 12.94 14.82
N MET A 319 10.38 12.12 13.86
CA MET A 319 11.26 11.57 12.83
C MET A 319 11.85 12.67 11.94
N VAL A 320 11.01 13.60 11.46
CA VAL A 320 11.46 14.72 10.62
C VAL A 320 12.39 15.65 11.40
N GLY A 321 12.00 16.04 12.62
CA GLY A 321 12.80 16.93 13.46
C GLY A 321 14.17 16.34 13.82
N LEU A 322 14.21 15.05 14.19
CA LEU A 322 15.46 14.35 14.50
C LEU A 322 16.35 14.21 13.26
N ALA A 323 15.78 13.75 12.13
CA ALA A 323 16.54 13.61 10.88
C ALA A 323 17.16 14.94 10.43
N ARG A 324 16.41 16.05 10.52
CA ARG A 324 16.90 17.41 10.22
C ARG A 324 17.97 17.90 11.18
N ALA A 325 17.84 17.61 12.47
CA ALA A 325 18.85 17.99 13.45
C ALA A 325 20.17 17.23 13.20
N MET A 326 20.08 15.96 12.80
CA MET A 326 21.23 15.10 12.45
C MET A 326 21.93 15.47 11.12
N GLU A 327 21.38 16.39 10.32
CA GLU A 327 22.12 16.95 9.18
C GLU A 327 23.34 17.77 9.65
N ASN A 328 23.32 18.28 10.89
CA ASN A 328 24.49 18.87 11.52
C ASN A 328 25.46 17.77 11.98
N PRO A 329 26.71 17.71 11.48
CA PRO A 329 27.69 16.71 11.89
C PRO A 329 28.07 16.77 13.38
N ALA A 330 27.80 17.89 14.06
CA ALA A 330 28.04 18.07 15.50
C ALA A 330 26.83 17.68 16.37
N PHE A 331 25.81 17.02 15.82
CA PHE A 331 24.62 16.61 16.57
C PHE A 331 24.98 15.61 17.69
N ASP A 332 24.66 15.93 18.94
CA ASP A 332 24.90 15.04 20.07
C ASP A 332 23.74 14.08 20.29
N HIS A 333 23.99 12.79 20.00
CA HIS A 333 23.01 11.73 20.13
C HIS A 333 22.59 11.50 21.59
N SER A 334 23.43 11.84 22.57
CA SER A 334 23.17 11.58 23.99
C SER A 334 22.00 12.40 24.54
N GLN A 335 21.73 13.57 23.96
CA GLN A 335 20.68 14.48 24.39
C GLN A 335 19.31 14.16 23.79
N VAL A 336 19.23 13.18 22.88
CA VAL A 336 17.98 12.81 22.18
C VAL A 336 16.87 12.44 23.16
N LYS A 337 17.18 11.69 24.22
CA LYS A 337 16.19 11.30 25.23
C LYS A 337 15.65 12.50 25.99
N THR A 338 16.53 13.41 26.41
CA THR A 338 16.16 14.65 27.11
C THR A 338 15.28 15.52 26.22
N ALA A 339 15.71 15.78 24.97
CA ALA A 339 14.95 16.57 24.00
C ALA A 339 13.57 15.99 23.73
N TYR A 340 13.49 14.66 23.59
CA TYR A 340 12.24 13.93 23.40
C TYR A 340 11.30 14.10 24.60
N ASP A 341 11.78 13.92 25.83
CA ASP A 341 10.95 14.05 27.03
C ASP A 341 10.50 15.50 27.26
N GLU A 342 11.36 16.49 26.97
CA GLU A 342 10.98 17.90 27.00
C GLU A 342 9.92 18.26 25.96
N LEU A 343 10.05 17.73 24.73
CA LEU A 343 9.06 17.93 23.68
C LEU A 343 7.68 17.41 24.11
N LEU A 344 7.62 16.27 24.80
CA LEU A 344 6.38 15.72 25.36
C LEU A 344 5.80 16.51 26.53
N ASN A 345 6.58 17.41 27.14
CA ASN A 345 6.10 18.33 28.18
C ASN A 345 5.68 19.70 27.61
N ASP A 346 5.88 19.97 26.31
CA ASP A 346 5.42 21.20 25.66
C ASP A 346 3.91 21.09 25.38
N GLU A 347 3.12 21.96 26.02
CA GLU A 347 1.65 21.96 25.90
C GLU A 347 1.16 22.21 24.47
N ALA A 348 1.84 23.09 23.73
CA ALA A 348 1.47 23.41 22.35
C ALA A 348 1.73 22.22 21.42
N TYR A 349 2.87 21.53 21.61
CA TYR A 349 3.18 20.30 20.89
C TYR A 349 2.16 19.19 21.22
N MET A 350 1.88 18.97 22.50
CA MET A 350 0.90 17.97 22.95
C MET A 350 -0.49 18.22 22.36
N ALA A 351 -0.93 19.48 22.28
CA ALA A 351 -2.16 19.85 21.59
C ALA A 351 -2.09 19.57 20.08
N ALA A 352 -0.94 19.81 19.45
CA ALA A 352 -0.71 19.62 18.02
C ALA A 352 -0.74 18.15 17.55
N ILE A 353 -0.41 17.21 18.44
CA ILE A 353 -0.43 15.76 18.14
C ILE A 353 -1.70 15.04 18.64
N SER A 354 -2.63 15.76 19.27
CA SER A 354 -3.83 15.18 19.88
C SER A 354 -5.12 15.51 19.13
N ASN A 355 -5.24 16.71 18.55
CA ASN A 355 -6.47 17.20 17.93
C ASN A 355 -6.21 17.76 16.54
N SER A 356 -7.12 17.49 15.59
CA SER A 356 -7.06 18.01 14.21
C SER A 356 -5.66 17.88 13.61
N THR A 357 -5.03 16.73 13.81
CA THR A 357 -3.61 16.49 13.53
C THR A 357 -3.26 16.55 12.04
N SER A 358 -4.25 16.65 11.15
CA SER A 358 -4.05 16.89 9.72
C SER A 358 -4.21 18.36 9.31
N SER A 359 -4.58 19.29 10.21
CA SER A 359 -4.63 20.69 9.82
C SER A 359 -3.23 21.24 9.57
N GLU A 360 -3.09 22.10 8.57
CA GLU A 360 -1.83 22.74 8.17
C GLU A 360 -1.12 23.38 9.38
N SER A 361 -1.86 24.19 10.15
CA SER A 361 -1.34 24.82 11.36
C SER A 361 -0.81 23.85 12.40
N ARG A 362 -1.46 22.70 12.59
CA ARG A 362 -1.06 21.68 13.59
C ARG A 362 0.15 20.91 13.12
N VAL A 363 0.24 20.63 11.83
CA VAL A 363 1.41 19.99 11.18
C VAL A 363 2.64 20.90 11.31
N ALA A 364 2.51 22.17 10.93
CA ALA A 364 3.58 23.16 11.05
C ALA A 364 4.10 23.26 12.49
N ILE A 365 3.21 23.48 13.47
CA ILE A 365 3.58 23.60 14.89
C ILE A 365 4.34 22.35 15.37
N ARG A 366 3.86 21.14 15.08
CA ARG A 366 4.51 19.93 15.60
C ARG A 366 5.88 19.69 14.98
N ILE A 367 6.05 19.94 13.68
CA ILE A 367 7.32 19.76 12.97
C ILE A 367 8.32 20.81 13.43
N GLU A 368 7.90 22.07 13.54
CA GLU A 368 8.73 23.18 14.03
C GLU A 368 9.24 22.90 15.45
N LYS A 369 8.33 22.62 16.39
CA LYS A 369 8.67 22.33 17.79
C LYS A 369 9.63 21.15 17.94
N ALA A 370 9.38 20.06 17.22
CA ALA A 370 10.28 18.91 17.24
C ALA A 370 11.67 19.26 16.68
N THR A 371 11.72 19.98 15.56
CA THR A 371 12.97 20.40 14.92
C THR A 371 13.79 21.33 15.83
N GLU A 372 13.14 22.32 16.45
CA GLU A 372 13.80 23.23 17.39
C GLU A 372 14.36 22.48 18.60
N LYS A 373 13.56 21.59 19.21
CA LYS A 373 13.98 20.85 20.39
C LYS A 373 15.18 19.95 20.14
N PHE A 374 15.20 19.20 19.03
CA PHE A 374 16.36 18.38 18.70
C PHE A 374 17.59 19.23 18.34
N LYS A 375 17.42 20.36 17.64
CA LYS A 375 18.56 21.25 17.32
C LYS A 375 19.17 21.91 18.56
N GLN A 376 18.35 22.41 19.49
CA GLN A 376 18.83 23.06 20.71
C GLN A 376 19.62 22.09 21.61
N ALA A 377 19.18 20.84 21.67
CA ALA A 377 19.85 19.80 22.44
C ALA A 377 21.29 19.50 21.95
N SER A 378 21.63 19.85 20.71
CA SER A 378 23.00 19.74 20.17
C SER A 378 23.84 21.00 20.28
N ALA A 379 23.24 22.12 20.70
CA ALA A 379 23.93 23.41 20.85
C ALA A 379 24.29 23.74 22.31
N ALA A 380 23.86 22.91 23.26
CA ALA A 380 24.15 23.06 24.67
C ALA A 380 25.48 22.36 25.02
N ASP A 381 26.59 23.05 24.73
CA ASP A 381 27.90 22.84 25.37
C ASP A 381 28.05 23.75 26.60
#